data_AF-A0A8T5XDC6-F1
#
_entry.id   AF-A0A8T5XDC6-F1
#
_cell.length_a   1.000
_cell.length_b   1.000
_cell.length_c   1.000
_cell.angle_alpha   90.00
_cell.angle_beta   90.00
_cell.angle_gamma   90.00
#
_symmetry.space_group_name_H-M   'P 1'
#
loop_
_entity.id
_entity.type
_entity.pdbx_description
1 polymer ?
#
loop_
_entity_poly.entity_id
_entity_poly.type
_entity_poly.pdbx_seq_one_letter_code
_entity_poly.pdbx_strand_id
1 'polypeptide(L)'
;MKKKGLILLVIIIGLLVGCSGGKDTTKETFNIEVKDNVKSVNDEIFISTGDHNEINMTLVTSNNKAILIDTGFKEKEALKIKNIIKEKNLKLDKIIISHFDDEQLNNLGMFKQENTDILMPQNIKNEQIVELGDKKLKLLLTNGHNSNGHISVDINNNILVAGDILTNNKKSYTAVTYNEYGFLLESLKYLQKTNYELIIPSHGDIIKDKEFISKKITEIENRLSKYDIKADKFWSEIDDDIIVSSGNEYTVKKATMVLAISGKEVTMIDTGITENMGKEMKKFIEENGLKLKNLIITHDHYDHTNNLDMFNKEGVNLYTYDNSNDGDVIKCKDKEFKIIFTPGHAKNRHLSVLIDEKIFVAGDILASNIDPVRLVDTDEAGKTVINTLEKLNEKQYDIVIPGHGDVCLGNSVFNKNIEILKREFK
;
A
#
# COMPACT_ATOMS: atom_id res chain seq x y z
N MET A 1 -27.68 -57.53 7.11
CA MET A 1 -28.45 -56.42 7.73
C MET A 1 -27.70 -55.10 7.57
N LYS A 2 -28.09 -54.27 6.60
CA LYS A 2 -27.82 -52.82 6.59
C LYS A 2 -29.02 -52.15 5.93
N LYS A 3 -29.69 -51.26 6.68
CA LYS A 3 -30.95 -50.59 6.32
C LYS A 3 -30.71 -49.56 5.21
N LYS A 4 -31.59 -49.55 4.20
CA LYS A 4 -31.74 -48.46 3.22
C LYS A 4 -32.51 -47.32 3.90
N GLY A 5 -31.94 -46.12 3.94
CA GLY A 5 -32.61 -44.90 4.37
C GLY A 5 -33.39 -44.27 3.22
N LEU A 6 -34.67 -44.03 3.46
CA LEU A 6 -35.62 -43.39 2.56
C LEU A 6 -35.49 -41.86 2.74
N ILE A 7 -35.13 -41.13 1.68
CA ILE A 7 -35.11 -39.66 1.69
C ILE A 7 -36.50 -39.19 1.26
N LEU A 8 -37.20 -38.53 2.19
CA LEU A 8 -38.49 -37.90 1.99
C LEU A 8 -38.28 -36.50 1.39
N LEU A 9 -38.69 -36.31 0.14
CA LEU A 9 -38.66 -35.03 -0.56
C LEU A 9 -39.92 -34.23 -0.18
N VAL A 10 -39.78 -33.18 0.63
CA VAL A 10 -40.88 -32.27 0.96
C VAL A 10 -40.93 -31.15 -0.07
N ILE A 11 -41.93 -31.19 -0.94
CA ILE A 11 -42.27 -30.11 -1.87
C ILE A 11 -43.13 -29.10 -1.10
N ILE A 12 -42.58 -27.92 -0.81
CA ILE A 12 -43.35 -26.79 -0.25
C ILE A 12 -43.87 -25.97 -1.43
N ILE A 13 -45.17 -26.11 -1.70
CA ILE A 13 -45.94 -25.20 -2.55
C ILE A 13 -46.35 -24.01 -1.66
N GLY A 14 -45.67 -22.88 -1.81
CA GLY A 14 -45.99 -21.62 -1.15
C GLY A 14 -46.78 -20.71 -2.09
N LEU A 15 -48.01 -20.39 -1.71
CA LEU A 15 -48.97 -19.56 -2.45
C LEU A 15 -48.43 -18.17 -2.81
N LEU A 16 -48.61 -17.79 -4.08
CA LEU A 16 -48.59 -16.40 -4.55
C LEU A 16 -49.78 -15.64 -3.96
N VAL A 17 -49.53 -14.86 -2.91
CA VAL A 17 -50.42 -13.77 -2.49
C VAL A 17 -49.81 -12.47 -2.99
N GLY A 18 -50.45 -11.88 -3.98
CA GLY A 18 -50.12 -10.54 -4.45
C GLY A 18 -50.44 -9.52 -3.37
N CYS A 19 -49.42 -8.81 -2.91
CA CYS A 19 -49.58 -7.53 -2.23
C CYS A 19 -48.98 -6.42 -3.10
N SER A 20 -49.82 -5.42 -3.29
CA SER A 20 -49.70 -4.20 -4.05
C SER A 20 -48.46 -3.36 -3.76
N GLY A 21 -47.85 -2.85 -4.84
CA GLY A 21 -47.40 -1.46 -4.97
C GLY A 21 -46.56 -0.89 -3.83
N GLY A 22 -45.29 -1.29 -3.75
CA GLY A 22 -44.23 -0.44 -3.20
C GLY A 22 -43.54 0.29 -4.35
N LYS A 23 -43.46 1.61 -4.29
CA LYS A 23 -42.83 2.47 -5.30
C LYS A 23 -41.46 1.92 -5.70
N ASP A 24 -41.33 1.56 -6.97
CA ASP A 24 -40.04 1.45 -7.65
C ASP A 24 -39.42 2.85 -7.58
N THR A 25 -38.52 3.08 -6.62
CA THR A 25 -37.74 4.30 -6.53
C THR A 25 -36.92 4.34 -7.79
N THR A 26 -37.28 5.23 -8.71
CA THR A 26 -36.53 5.54 -9.93
C THR A 26 -35.05 5.58 -9.60
N LYS A 27 -34.30 4.58 -10.09
CA LYS A 27 -32.84 4.52 -9.96
C LYS A 27 -32.28 5.83 -10.49
N GLU A 28 -31.65 6.63 -9.63
CA GLU A 28 -30.92 7.81 -10.05
C GLU A 28 -29.74 7.37 -10.91
N THR A 29 -29.88 7.44 -12.23
CA THR A 29 -28.73 7.42 -13.12
C THR A 29 -28.00 8.76 -12.98
N PHE A 30 -26.83 8.76 -12.34
CA PHE A 30 -25.98 9.94 -12.25
C PHE A 30 -25.54 10.40 -13.64
N ASN A 31 -25.98 11.60 -14.04
CA ASN A 31 -25.48 12.30 -15.22
C ASN A 31 -24.34 13.22 -14.76
N ILE A 32 -23.11 12.87 -15.14
CA ILE A 32 -21.93 13.65 -14.75
C ILE A 32 -21.72 14.72 -15.81
N GLU A 33 -21.91 15.98 -15.44
CA GLU A 33 -21.61 17.12 -16.30
C GLU A 33 -20.16 17.56 -16.10
N VAL A 34 -19.48 17.92 -17.17
CA VAL A 34 -18.09 18.40 -17.10
C VAL A 34 -18.04 19.82 -17.65
N LYS A 35 -17.61 20.77 -16.81
CA LYS A 35 -17.42 22.18 -17.18
C LYS A 35 -16.14 22.70 -16.53
N ASP A 36 -15.26 23.30 -17.32
CA ASP A 36 -13.99 23.87 -16.85
C ASP A 36 -13.11 22.90 -16.02
N ASN A 37 -13.15 21.61 -16.39
CA ASN A 37 -12.54 20.46 -15.69
C ASN A 37 -13.06 20.23 -14.25
N VAL A 38 -14.24 20.75 -13.94
CA VAL A 38 -15.03 20.33 -12.77
C VAL A 38 -16.11 19.35 -13.24
N LYS A 39 -16.17 18.20 -12.59
CA LYS A 39 -17.20 17.17 -12.78
C LYS A 39 -18.31 17.40 -11.75
N SER A 40 -19.52 17.68 -12.19
CA SER A 40 -20.70 17.80 -11.33
C SER A 40 -21.49 16.49 -11.41
N VAL A 41 -21.63 15.79 -10.29
CA VAL A 41 -22.45 14.56 -10.20
C VAL A 41 -23.94 14.91 -10.17
N ASN A 42 -24.25 16.04 -9.54
CA ASN A 42 -25.54 16.71 -9.48
C ASN A 42 -25.28 18.17 -9.05
N ASP A 43 -26.32 18.91 -8.64
CA ASP A 43 -26.21 20.31 -8.18
C ASP A 43 -25.50 20.50 -6.82
N GLU A 44 -25.10 19.39 -6.19
CA GLU A 44 -24.64 19.33 -4.80
C GLU A 44 -23.29 18.63 -4.61
N ILE A 45 -22.76 17.93 -5.61
CA ILE A 45 -21.47 17.22 -5.53
C ILE A 45 -20.60 17.59 -6.72
N PHE A 46 -19.47 18.23 -6.42
CA PHE A 46 -18.53 18.76 -7.39
C PHE A 46 -17.16 18.14 -7.18
N ILE A 47 -16.53 17.68 -8.26
CA ILE A 47 -15.19 17.09 -8.23
C ILE A 47 -14.30 17.94 -9.12
N SER A 48 -13.25 18.52 -8.55
CA SER A 48 -12.18 19.14 -9.34
C SER A 48 -11.04 18.15 -9.45
N THR A 49 -10.61 17.86 -10.67
CA THR A 49 -9.48 16.98 -10.93
C THR A 49 -8.36 17.75 -11.62
N GLY A 50 -7.11 17.56 -11.17
CA GLY A 50 -5.95 18.04 -11.91
C GLY A 50 -5.87 17.50 -13.33
N ASP A 51 -5.12 18.20 -14.19
CA ASP A 51 -4.79 17.72 -15.54
C ASP A 51 -4.33 16.25 -15.47
N HIS A 52 -4.73 15.45 -16.46
CA HIS A 52 -4.41 14.00 -16.53
C HIS A 52 -5.01 13.14 -15.41
N ASN A 53 -6.08 13.61 -14.75
CA ASN A 53 -6.74 12.89 -13.67
C ASN A 53 -5.78 12.54 -12.51
N GLU A 54 -4.91 13.50 -12.18
CA GLU A 54 -3.94 13.37 -11.09
C GLU A 54 -4.68 13.19 -9.76
N ILE A 55 -5.25 14.22 -9.14
CA ILE A 55 -5.88 14.11 -7.81
C ILE A 55 -7.26 14.76 -7.82
N ASN A 56 -8.26 14.03 -7.36
CA ASN A 56 -9.65 14.45 -7.19
C ASN A 56 -9.83 15.15 -5.84
N MET A 57 -10.49 16.29 -5.88
CA MET A 57 -11.00 17.02 -4.72
C MET A 57 -12.52 17.02 -4.79
N THR A 58 -13.21 16.63 -3.72
CA THR A 58 -14.68 16.50 -3.73
C THR A 58 -15.34 17.49 -2.79
N LEU A 59 -16.13 18.42 -3.34
CA LEU A 59 -17.00 19.32 -2.58
C LEU A 59 -18.41 18.73 -2.54
N VAL A 60 -18.91 18.48 -1.33
CA VAL A 60 -20.29 18.06 -1.06
C VAL A 60 -21.04 19.24 -0.47
N THR A 61 -22.25 19.52 -0.94
CA THR A 61 -23.06 20.66 -0.51
C THR A 61 -24.46 20.22 -0.10
N SER A 62 -25.08 21.01 0.77
CA SER A 62 -26.51 20.94 1.06
C SER A 62 -26.95 22.29 1.59
N ASN A 63 -28.00 22.86 1.01
CA ASN A 63 -28.43 24.23 1.28
C ASN A 63 -27.28 25.23 1.08
N ASN A 64 -26.95 26.03 2.10
CA ASN A 64 -25.83 26.97 2.09
C ASN A 64 -24.58 26.45 2.80
N LYS A 65 -24.47 25.15 3.08
CA LYS A 65 -23.32 24.54 3.74
C LYS A 65 -22.57 23.63 2.78
N ALA A 66 -21.28 23.46 3.04
CA ALA A 66 -20.43 22.53 2.30
C ALA A 66 -19.45 21.78 3.21
N ILE A 67 -19.08 20.59 2.77
CA ILE A 67 -17.97 19.79 3.27
C ILE A 67 -17.02 19.54 2.10
N LEU A 68 -15.74 19.78 2.33
CA LEU A 68 -14.69 19.49 1.36
C LEU A 68 -13.96 18.22 1.77
N ILE A 69 -13.80 17.28 0.83
CA ILE A 69 -13.03 16.04 1.01
C ILE A 69 -11.77 16.16 0.14
N ASP A 70 -10.63 16.13 0.84
CA ASP A 70 -9.28 16.46 0.37
C ASP A 70 -9.13 17.90 -0.13
N THR A 71 -7.91 18.44 -0.10
CA THR A 71 -7.64 19.82 -0.55
C THR A 71 -6.82 19.88 -1.82
N GLY A 72 -6.45 18.72 -2.37
CA GLY A 72 -5.76 18.57 -3.64
C GLY A 72 -4.37 19.20 -3.68
N PHE A 73 -3.64 18.89 -4.76
CA PHE A 73 -2.23 19.28 -4.89
C PHE A 73 -2.05 20.63 -5.59
N LYS A 74 -2.60 20.79 -6.79
CA LYS A 74 -2.40 21.98 -7.63
C LYS A 74 -3.35 23.12 -7.22
N GLU A 75 -2.78 24.28 -6.86
CA GLU A 75 -3.53 25.49 -6.48
C GLU A 75 -4.61 25.87 -7.50
N LYS A 76 -4.33 25.78 -8.80
CA LYS A 76 -5.29 26.11 -9.86
C LYS A 76 -6.58 25.27 -9.80
N GLU A 77 -6.51 24.04 -9.31
CA GLU A 77 -7.66 23.15 -9.18
C GLU A 77 -8.44 23.46 -7.90
N ALA A 78 -7.72 23.72 -6.80
CA ALA A 78 -8.31 24.21 -5.57
C ALA A 78 -9.10 25.52 -5.78
N LEU A 79 -8.59 26.43 -6.60
CA LEU A 79 -9.29 27.68 -6.95
C LEU A 79 -10.65 27.44 -7.63
N LYS A 80 -10.83 26.36 -8.38
CA LYS A 80 -12.13 26.04 -9.01
C LYS A 80 -13.19 25.70 -7.97
N ILE A 81 -12.84 24.87 -6.98
CA ILE A 81 -13.72 24.58 -5.85
C ILE A 81 -13.99 25.83 -5.02
N LYS A 82 -12.97 26.66 -4.78
CA LYS A 82 -13.13 27.93 -4.07
C LYS A 82 -14.09 28.90 -4.79
N ASN A 83 -14.05 28.95 -6.11
CA ASN A 83 -14.98 29.74 -6.91
C ASN A 83 -16.42 29.22 -6.78
N ILE A 84 -16.63 27.90 -6.82
CA ILE A 84 -17.96 27.30 -6.60
C ILE A 84 -18.51 27.66 -5.21
N ILE A 85 -17.68 27.56 -4.17
CA ILE A 85 -18.06 27.97 -2.80
C ILE A 85 -18.52 29.43 -2.78
N LYS A 86 -17.80 30.33 -3.45
CA LYS A 86 -18.14 31.75 -3.52
C LYS A 86 -19.41 32.02 -4.34
N GLU A 87 -19.51 31.45 -5.55
CA GLU A 87 -20.63 31.65 -6.47
C GLU A 87 -21.96 31.14 -5.91
N LYS A 88 -21.93 29.99 -5.22
CA LYS A 88 -23.10 29.42 -4.55
C LYS A 88 -23.33 29.96 -3.13
N ASN A 89 -22.52 30.92 -2.67
CA ASN A 89 -22.58 31.50 -1.33
C ASN A 89 -22.60 30.44 -0.20
N LEU A 90 -21.70 29.47 -0.31
CA LEU A 90 -21.61 28.33 0.60
C LEU A 90 -20.70 28.65 1.79
N LYS A 91 -21.10 28.19 2.98
CA LYS A 91 -20.28 28.15 4.19
C LYS A 91 -19.60 26.80 4.29
N LEU A 92 -18.26 26.78 4.23
CA LEU A 92 -17.48 25.57 4.43
C LEU A 92 -17.47 25.18 5.92
N ASP A 93 -18.23 24.15 6.26
CA ASP A 93 -18.41 23.68 7.65
C ASP A 93 -17.23 22.81 8.09
N LYS A 94 -16.80 21.88 7.24
CA LYS A 94 -15.76 20.90 7.55
C LYS A 94 -14.87 20.59 6.34
N ILE A 95 -13.63 20.23 6.63
CA ILE A 95 -12.69 19.62 5.69
C ILE A 95 -12.36 18.23 6.21
N ILE A 96 -12.53 17.22 5.37
CA ILE A 96 -12.13 15.83 5.63
C ILE A 96 -10.87 15.57 4.80
N ILE A 97 -9.79 15.12 5.43
CA ILE A 97 -8.58 14.68 4.75
C ILE A 97 -8.55 13.16 4.78
N SER A 98 -8.47 12.54 3.60
CA SER A 98 -8.50 11.08 3.46
C SER A 98 -7.29 10.42 4.11
N HIS A 99 -6.08 10.95 3.89
CA HIS A 99 -4.84 10.47 4.54
C HIS A 99 -3.74 11.54 4.52
N PHE A 100 -2.63 11.26 5.20
CA PHE A 100 -1.50 12.20 5.36
C PHE A 100 -0.46 12.06 4.26
N ASP A 101 -0.79 12.53 3.07
CA ASP A 101 0.20 12.78 2.01
C ASP A 101 0.14 14.29 1.66
N ASP A 102 1.30 14.87 1.31
CA ASP A 102 1.41 16.30 0.99
C ASP A 102 0.43 16.71 -0.14
N GLU A 103 0.13 15.77 -1.03
CA GLU A 103 -0.82 15.91 -2.13
C GLU A 103 -2.25 16.26 -1.70
N GLN A 104 -2.68 15.83 -0.52
CA GLN A 104 -4.04 16.01 -0.02
C GLN A 104 -4.14 17.24 0.90
N LEU A 105 -3.00 17.73 1.42
CA LEU A 105 -2.90 18.82 2.40
C LEU A 105 -2.43 20.15 1.81
N ASN A 106 -1.84 20.16 0.62
CA ASN A 106 -1.14 21.33 0.07
C ASN A 106 -1.96 22.62 0.05
N ASN A 107 -3.27 22.55 -0.19
CA ASN A 107 -4.13 23.73 -0.23
C ASN A 107 -5.00 23.90 1.03
N LEU A 108 -4.71 23.19 2.12
CA LEU A 108 -5.47 23.30 3.37
C LEU A 108 -5.55 24.74 3.88
N GLY A 109 -4.45 25.49 3.79
CA GLY A 109 -4.42 26.91 4.16
C GLY A 109 -5.34 27.80 3.32
N MET A 110 -5.65 27.41 2.08
CA MET A 110 -6.55 28.17 1.18
C MET A 110 -8.02 28.11 1.63
N PHE A 111 -8.40 26.99 2.24
CA PHE A 111 -9.79 26.68 2.62
C PHE A 111 -10.07 26.84 4.11
N LYS A 112 -9.06 26.65 4.97
CA LYS A 112 -9.22 26.74 6.42
C LYS A 112 -9.66 28.15 6.84
N GLN A 113 -10.81 28.22 7.50
CA GLN A 113 -11.33 29.43 8.14
C GLN A 113 -11.44 29.20 9.66
N GLU A 114 -11.65 30.27 10.43
CA GLU A 114 -11.69 30.25 11.91
C GLU A 114 -12.71 29.24 12.48
N ASN A 115 -13.75 28.90 11.72
CA ASN A 115 -14.84 28.00 12.14
C ASN A 115 -14.98 26.74 11.27
N THR A 116 -13.89 26.29 10.63
CA THR A 116 -13.90 25.06 9.81
C THR A 116 -13.21 23.92 10.55
N ASP A 117 -13.95 22.86 10.89
CA ASP A 117 -13.36 21.69 11.54
C ASP A 117 -12.57 20.85 10.52
N ILE A 118 -11.44 20.29 10.95
CA ILE A 118 -10.61 19.40 10.14
C ILE A 118 -10.71 17.98 10.70
N LEU A 119 -11.24 17.06 9.91
CA LEU A 119 -11.39 15.66 10.23
C LEU A 119 -10.35 14.84 9.47
N MET A 120 -9.68 13.95 10.18
CA MET A 120 -8.53 13.18 9.69
C MET A 120 -8.51 11.81 10.38
N PRO A 121 -7.82 10.80 9.83
CA PRO A 121 -7.86 9.43 10.35
C PRO A 121 -7.60 9.32 11.87
N GLN A 122 -6.69 10.15 12.40
CA GLN A 122 -6.28 10.15 13.80
C GLN A 122 -7.28 10.80 14.77
N ASN A 123 -8.27 11.55 14.29
CA ASN A 123 -9.21 12.30 15.14
C ASN A 123 -10.68 11.94 14.94
N ILE A 124 -10.97 10.91 14.14
CA ILE A 124 -12.33 10.38 13.96
C ILE A 124 -12.50 9.00 14.61
N LYS A 125 -13.76 8.55 14.68
CA LYS A 125 -14.09 7.14 14.95
C LYS A 125 -14.54 6.47 13.66
N ASN A 126 -14.25 5.18 13.52
CA ASN A 126 -14.82 4.40 12.42
C ASN A 126 -16.36 4.49 12.44
N GLU A 127 -16.96 4.65 11.27
CA GLU A 127 -18.40 4.87 11.06
C GLU A 127 -18.97 6.16 11.67
N GLN A 128 -18.12 7.12 12.03
CA GLN A 128 -18.59 8.43 12.49
C GLN A 128 -19.47 9.10 11.42
N ILE A 129 -20.64 9.58 11.81
CA ILE A 129 -21.56 10.28 10.91
C ILE A 129 -21.36 11.79 11.06
N VAL A 130 -21.19 12.45 9.92
CA VAL A 130 -21.20 13.90 9.78
C VAL A 130 -22.44 14.29 8.97
N GLU A 131 -23.32 15.09 9.58
CA GLU A 131 -24.54 15.55 8.93
C GLU A 131 -24.28 16.84 8.14
N LEU A 132 -24.80 16.89 6.90
CA LEU A 132 -24.76 18.05 6.03
C LEU A 132 -26.15 18.27 5.42
N GLY A 133 -26.98 19.01 6.15
CA GLY A 133 -28.37 19.23 5.77
C GLY A 133 -29.15 17.91 5.73
N ASP A 134 -29.55 17.51 4.53
CA ASP A 134 -30.25 16.24 4.25
C ASP A 134 -29.31 15.04 4.02
N LYS A 135 -28.00 15.27 3.92
CA LYS A 135 -26.99 14.23 3.65
C LYS A 135 -26.37 13.72 4.94
N LYS A 136 -26.09 12.42 4.96
CA LYS A 136 -25.29 11.74 5.99
C LYS A 136 -24.00 11.26 5.35
N LEU A 137 -22.88 11.81 5.81
CA LEU A 137 -21.54 11.40 5.41
C LEU A 137 -20.99 10.49 6.51
N LYS A 138 -20.89 9.20 6.24
CA LYS A 138 -20.30 8.21 7.16
C LYS A 138 -18.80 8.08 6.84
N LEU A 139 -17.97 8.39 7.82
CA LEU A 139 -16.51 8.31 7.71
C LEU A 139 -16.05 6.90 8.06
N LEU A 140 -15.42 6.23 7.12
CA LEU A 140 -14.98 4.85 7.23
C LEU A 140 -13.47 4.81 7.32
N LEU A 141 -12.91 4.26 8.41
CA LEU A 141 -11.48 3.98 8.50
C LEU A 141 -11.17 2.79 7.60
N THR A 142 -10.49 3.06 6.48
CA THR A 142 -10.19 2.09 5.43
C THR A 142 -8.69 2.02 5.22
N ASN A 143 -8.06 0.95 5.70
CA ASN A 143 -6.61 0.73 5.57
C ASN A 143 -6.24 0.06 4.23
N GLY A 144 -4.96 0.12 3.86
CA GLY A 144 -4.42 -0.56 2.68
C GLY A 144 -3.60 0.32 1.75
N HIS A 145 -3.66 1.65 1.91
CA HIS A 145 -2.79 2.61 1.24
C HIS A 145 -1.82 3.22 2.25
N ASN A 146 -0.50 3.14 1.99
CA ASN A 146 0.58 3.70 2.82
C ASN A 146 0.53 3.31 4.33
N SER A 147 -0.04 2.12 4.64
CA SER A 147 -0.34 1.61 5.99
C SER A 147 -1.32 2.48 6.82
N ASN A 148 -1.66 2.05 8.04
CA ASN A 148 -2.82 2.51 8.82
C ASN A 148 -3.02 4.04 8.84
N GLY A 149 -4.24 4.49 8.57
CA GLY A 149 -4.60 5.92 8.66
C GLY A 149 -5.14 6.49 7.36
N HIS A 150 -6.23 5.90 6.85
CA HIS A 150 -6.94 6.41 5.69
C HIS A 150 -8.46 6.41 5.93
N ILE A 151 -9.17 7.37 5.33
CA ILE A 151 -10.64 7.54 5.40
C ILE A 151 -11.24 7.43 4.00
N SER A 152 -12.26 6.58 3.86
CA SER A 152 -13.24 6.68 2.79
C SER A 152 -14.53 7.32 3.32
N VAL A 153 -15.24 8.06 2.49
CA VAL A 153 -16.48 8.75 2.87
C VAL A 153 -17.66 8.16 2.09
N ASP A 154 -18.59 7.56 2.83
CA ASP A 154 -19.86 7.06 2.31
C ASP A 154 -20.91 8.18 2.44
N ILE A 155 -21.49 8.58 1.31
CA ILE A 155 -22.56 9.58 1.24
C ILE A 155 -23.87 8.86 0.98
N ASN A 156 -24.78 8.91 1.96
CA ASN A 156 -26.13 8.35 1.91
C ASN A 156 -26.22 6.84 1.56
N ASN A 157 -25.16 6.05 1.81
CA ASN A 157 -25.04 4.65 1.39
C ASN A 157 -25.19 4.47 -0.13
N ASN A 158 -24.80 5.47 -0.93
CA ASN A 158 -25.03 5.49 -2.37
C ASN A 158 -23.79 5.90 -3.17
N ILE A 159 -23.07 6.94 -2.72
CA ILE A 159 -21.84 7.44 -3.34
C ILE A 159 -20.69 7.20 -2.38
N LEU A 160 -19.59 6.64 -2.89
CA LEU A 160 -18.35 6.45 -2.14
C LEU A 160 -17.30 7.43 -2.65
N VAL A 161 -16.83 8.34 -1.80
CA VAL A 161 -15.53 9.00 -2.01
C VAL A 161 -14.48 8.07 -1.42
N ALA A 162 -13.84 7.30 -2.29
CA ALA A 162 -13.04 6.16 -1.87
C ALA A 162 -11.68 6.56 -1.31
N GLY A 163 -11.12 7.70 -1.74
CA GLY A 163 -9.72 8.03 -1.46
C GLY A 163 -8.78 7.16 -2.30
N ASP A 164 -7.59 6.87 -1.76
CA ASP A 164 -6.50 6.18 -2.48
C ASP A 164 -6.56 4.66 -2.42
N ILE A 165 -7.48 4.12 -1.62
CA ILE A 165 -7.75 2.67 -1.55
C ILE A 165 -8.42 2.09 -2.81
N LEU A 166 -8.92 2.93 -3.72
CA LEU A 166 -9.47 2.49 -5.00
C LEU A 166 -9.10 3.48 -6.09
N THR A 167 -8.59 2.98 -7.21
CA THR A 167 -8.29 3.79 -8.39
C THR A 167 -8.44 3.00 -9.70
N ASN A 168 -8.84 3.69 -10.77
CA ASN A 168 -8.77 3.21 -12.15
C ASN A 168 -7.62 3.86 -12.95
N ASN A 169 -6.78 4.67 -12.29
CA ASN A 169 -5.59 5.26 -12.90
C ASN A 169 -4.43 4.25 -12.90
N LYS A 170 -3.95 3.88 -14.08
CA LYS A 170 -2.86 2.90 -14.25
C LYS A 170 -1.50 3.37 -13.69
N LYS A 171 -1.35 4.67 -13.40
CA LYS A 171 -0.12 5.25 -12.86
C LYS A 171 -0.10 5.36 -11.34
N SER A 172 -1.25 5.17 -10.68
CA SER A 172 -1.35 5.22 -9.23
C SER A 172 -1.34 3.80 -8.66
N TYR A 173 -0.68 3.64 -7.51
CA TYR A 173 -0.59 2.38 -6.80
C TYR A 173 -1.30 2.51 -5.47
N THR A 174 -2.31 1.67 -5.24
CA THR A 174 -2.98 1.62 -3.95
C THR A 174 -2.11 0.96 -2.89
N ALA A 175 -1.51 -0.20 -3.20
CA ALA A 175 -0.73 -1.02 -2.28
C ALA A 175 0.56 -1.52 -2.96
N VAL A 176 1.64 -1.62 -2.20
CA VAL A 176 2.93 -2.14 -2.67
C VAL A 176 3.42 -3.35 -1.84
N THR A 177 3.11 -3.38 -0.55
CA THR A 177 3.50 -4.47 0.36
C THR A 177 2.44 -5.56 0.46
N TYR A 178 2.85 -6.79 0.77
CA TYR A 178 1.92 -7.89 1.00
C TYR A 178 0.88 -7.56 2.10
N ASN A 179 1.32 -6.93 3.20
CA ASN A 179 0.46 -6.51 4.29
C ASN A 179 -0.54 -5.42 3.86
N GLU A 180 -0.10 -4.43 3.09
CA GLU A 180 -0.98 -3.41 2.51
C GLU A 180 -2.08 -4.04 1.64
N TYR A 181 -1.75 -5.02 0.80
CA TYR A 181 -2.75 -5.76 0.02
C TYR A 181 -3.75 -6.52 0.91
N GLY A 182 -3.29 -7.09 2.03
CA GLY A 182 -4.15 -7.74 3.02
C GLY A 182 -5.15 -6.77 3.65
N PHE A 183 -4.67 -5.64 4.19
CA PHE A 183 -5.53 -4.60 4.77
C PHE A 183 -6.48 -4.00 3.73
N LEU A 184 -6.00 -3.79 2.51
CA LEU A 184 -6.80 -3.31 1.40
C LEU A 184 -7.95 -4.28 1.11
N LEU A 185 -7.67 -5.57 1.03
CA LEU A 185 -8.68 -6.60 0.76
C LEU A 185 -9.79 -6.58 1.83
N GLU A 186 -9.44 -6.43 3.11
CA GLU A 186 -10.42 -6.29 4.19
C GLU A 186 -11.29 -5.04 4.03
N SER A 187 -10.68 -3.88 3.77
CA SER A 187 -11.39 -2.62 3.51
C SER A 187 -12.34 -2.75 2.31
N LEU A 188 -11.89 -3.34 1.20
CA LEU A 188 -12.72 -3.51 0.00
C LEU A 188 -13.88 -4.47 0.24
N LYS A 189 -13.68 -5.59 0.95
CA LYS A 189 -14.76 -6.51 1.34
C LYS A 189 -15.79 -5.84 2.24
N TYR A 190 -15.36 -4.93 3.11
CA TYR A 190 -16.27 -4.13 3.91
C TYR A 190 -17.10 -3.18 3.03
N LEU A 191 -16.45 -2.41 2.15
CA LEU A 191 -17.11 -1.45 1.26
C LEU A 191 -18.06 -2.11 0.24
N GLN A 192 -17.74 -3.32 -0.22
CA GLN A 192 -18.56 -4.07 -1.17
C GLN A 192 -20.00 -4.28 -0.67
N LYS A 193 -20.23 -4.35 0.65
CA LYS A 193 -21.54 -4.61 1.25
C LYS A 193 -22.58 -3.55 0.93
N THR A 194 -22.16 -2.31 0.66
CA THR A 194 -23.07 -1.19 0.39
C THR A 194 -23.56 -1.16 -1.06
N ASN A 195 -22.81 -1.75 -2.01
CA ASN A 195 -23.11 -1.73 -3.44
C ASN A 195 -23.34 -0.31 -4.00
N TYR A 196 -22.33 0.56 -3.83
CA TYR A 196 -22.36 1.96 -4.25
C TYR A 196 -22.69 2.12 -5.76
N GLU A 197 -23.54 3.09 -6.08
CA GLU A 197 -23.89 3.45 -7.46
C GLU A 197 -22.79 4.29 -8.14
N LEU A 198 -21.99 5.01 -7.33
CA LEU A 198 -20.92 5.88 -7.80
C LEU A 198 -19.72 5.80 -6.86
N ILE A 199 -18.52 5.65 -7.42
CA ILE A 199 -17.26 5.66 -6.68
C ILE A 199 -16.37 6.77 -7.23
N ILE A 200 -15.91 7.66 -6.36
CA ILE A 200 -15.00 8.76 -6.65
C ILE A 200 -13.64 8.41 -6.04
N PRO A 201 -12.66 7.96 -6.84
CA PRO A 201 -11.31 7.67 -6.35
C PRO A 201 -10.52 8.96 -6.09
N SER A 202 -9.40 8.90 -5.37
CA SER A 202 -8.44 10.02 -5.32
C SER A 202 -7.78 10.25 -6.68
N HIS A 203 -7.26 9.20 -7.31
CA HIS A 203 -6.67 9.28 -8.64
C HIS A 203 -7.58 8.64 -9.69
N GLY A 204 -7.74 9.28 -10.86
CA GLY A 204 -8.50 8.73 -11.98
C GLY A 204 -9.94 9.26 -12.13
N ASP A 205 -10.72 8.56 -12.95
CA ASP A 205 -12.08 8.96 -13.30
C ASP A 205 -13.13 8.39 -12.34
N ILE A 206 -14.27 9.08 -12.24
CA ILE A 206 -15.43 8.62 -11.49
C ILE A 206 -15.93 7.28 -12.07
N ILE A 207 -16.14 6.30 -11.20
CA ILE A 207 -16.50 4.93 -11.55
C ILE A 207 -18.00 4.71 -11.31
N LYS A 208 -18.70 4.25 -12.35
CA LYS A 208 -20.12 3.84 -12.31
C LYS A 208 -20.32 2.32 -12.38
N ASP A 209 -19.24 1.56 -12.52
CA ASP A 209 -19.29 0.10 -12.57
C ASP A 209 -19.47 -0.45 -11.15
N LYS A 210 -20.65 -0.99 -10.86
CA LYS A 210 -20.98 -1.59 -9.54
C LYS A 210 -20.12 -2.81 -9.23
N GLU A 211 -19.61 -3.48 -10.25
CA GLU A 211 -18.74 -4.63 -10.08
C GLU A 211 -17.29 -4.23 -9.81
N PHE A 212 -16.94 -2.94 -9.88
CA PHE A 212 -15.55 -2.48 -9.79
C PHE A 212 -14.85 -2.95 -8.51
N ILE A 213 -15.51 -2.82 -7.35
CA ILE A 213 -14.96 -3.29 -6.07
C ILE A 213 -14.76 -4.82 -6.11
N SER A 214 -15.74 -5.57 -6.64
CA SER A 214 -15.64 -7.04 -6.74
C SER A 214 -14.51 -7.51 -7.67
N LYS A 215 -14.31 -6.80 -8.79
CA LYS A 215 -13.20 -7.04 -9.73
C LYS A 215 -11.86 -6.78 -9.06
N LYS A 216 -11.75 -5.70 -8.27
CA LYS A 216 -10.55 -5.36 -7.51
C LYS A 216 -10.26 -6.37 -6.39
N ILE A 217 -11.28 -6.83 -5.66
CA ILE A 217 -11.14 -7.92 -4.68
C ILE A 217 -10.58 -9.16 -5.35
N THR A 218 -11.16 -9.58 -6.49
CA THR A 218 -10.71 -10.77 -7.22
C THR A 218 -9.27 -10.62 -7.73
N GLU A 219 -8.89 -9.43 -8.22
CA GLU A 219 -7.53 -9.12 -8.65
C GLU A 219 -6.52 -9.28 -7.50
N ILE A 220 -6.85 -8.75 -6.32
CA ILE A 220 -5.99 -8.82 -5.13
C ILE A 220 -5.92 -10.25 -4.60
N GLU A 221 -7.03 -10.98 -4.50
CA GLU A 221 -7.05 -12.37 -4.08
C GLU A 221 -6.20 -13.26 -5.00
N ASN A 222 -6.33 -13.08 -6.31
CA ASN A 222 -5.50 -13.78 -7.29
C ASN A 222 -4.02 -13.42 -7.14
N ARG A 223 -3.70 -12.15 -6.84
CA ARG A 223 -2.31 -11.72 -6.59
C ARG A 223 -1.74 -12.38 -5.34
N LEU A 224 -2.46 -12.33 -4.23
CA LEU A 224 -2.01 -12.88 -2.95
C LEU A 224 -1.90 -14.41 -3.00
N SER A 225 -2.81 -15.11 -3.69
CA SER A 225 -2.82 -16.57 -3.79
C SER A 225 -1.59 -17.19 -4.47
N LYS A 226 -0.76 -16.37 -5.13
CA LYS A 226 0.50 -16.81 -5.76
C LYS A 226 1.62 -17.04 -4.76
N TYR A 227 1.46 -16.54 -3.54
CA TYR A 227 2.50 -16.53 -2.52
C TYR A 227 1.96 -17.21 -1.27
N ASP A 228 2.72 -18.15 -0.71
CA ASP A 228 2.41 -18.70 0.61
C ASP A 228 3.23 -17.92 1.64
N ILE A 229 2.72 -16.76 2.06
CA ILE A 229 3.38 -15.93 3.08
C ILE A 229 2.77 -16.20 4.45
N LYS A 230 3.56 -16.86 5.32
CA LYS A 230 3.21 -17.15 6.71
C LYS A 230 4.02 -16.23 7.61
N ALA A 231 3.35 -15.30 8.29
CA ALA A 231 4.00 -14.41 9.24
C ALA A 231 3.77 -14.89 10.67
N ASP A 232 4.84 -14.95 11.46
CA ASP A 232 4.81 -15.05 12.91
C ASP A 232 5.33 -13.76 13.57
N LYS A 233 5.62 -13.83 14.88
CA LYS A 233 6.11 -12.67 15.64
C LYS A 233 7.46 -12.13 15.14
N PHE A 234 8.32 -12.99 14.60
CA PHE A 234 9.72 -12.68 14.27
C PHE A 234 10.05 -12.82 12.78
N TRP A 235 9.31 -13.64 12.05
CA TRP A 235 9.63 -14.02 10.68
C TRP A 235 8.40 -14.04 9.77
N SER A 236 8.64 -13.77 8.50
CA SER A 236 7.73 -14.03 7.40
C SER A 236 8.39 -15.08 6.51
N GLU A 237 7.80 -16.25 6.44
CA GLU A 237 8.17 -17.32 5.52
C GLU A 237 7.51 -17.05 4.17
N ILE A 238 8.29 -17.06 3.09
CA ILE A 238 7.88 -16.85 1.71
C ILE A 238 8.20 -18.13 0.95
N ASP A 239 7.17 -18.77 0.38
CA ASP A 239 7.26 -19.99 -0.44
C ASP A 239 8.01 -21.15 0.28
N ASP A 240 7.91 -21.20 1.61
CA ASP A 240 8.53 -22.17 2.54
C ASP A 240 10.07 -22.24 2.55
N ASP A 241 10.76 -21.46 1.71
CA ASP A 241 12.21 -21.53 1.56
C ASP A 241 12.95 -20.20 1.63
N ILE A 242 12.24 -19.07 1.71
CA ILE A 242 12.82 -17.75 2.01
C ILE A 242 12.20 -17.23 3.30
N ILE A 243 13.00 -17.10 4.35
CA ILE A 243 12.58 -16.52 5.63
C ILE A 243 13.07 -15.08 5.72
N VAL A 244 12.18 -14.15 6.00
CA VAL A 244 12.48 -12.73 6.13
C VAL A 244 12.15 -12.27 7.54
N SER A 245 13.00 -11.47 8.19
CA SER A 245 12.67 -10.89 9.49
C SER A 245 11.39 -10.04 9.42
N SER A 246 10.40 -10.33 10.25
CA SER A 246 9.18 -9.53 10.37
C SER A 246 9.33 -8.43 11.44
N GLY A 247 8.84 -7.23 11.15
CA GLY A 247 9.00 -6.03 11.99
C GLY A 247 7.98 -5.88 13.13
N ASN A 248 7.42 -6.96 13.67
CA ASN A 248 6.23 -6.91 14.55
C ASN A 248 6.46 -6.47 16.01
N GLU A 249 7.63 -5.94 16.36
CA GLU A 249 7.86 -5.32 17.67
C GLU A 249 8.13 -3.84 17.51
N TYR A 250 7.15 -2.99 17.89
CA TYR A 250 7.17 -1.61 18.44
C TYR A 250 8.39 -0.68 18.26
N THR A 251 9.27 -0.94 17.32
CA THR A 251 10.47 -0.17 16.97
C THR A 251 10.49 -0.06 15.47
N VAL A 252 9.95 1.04 14.97
CA VAL A 252 10.23 1.56 13.63
C VAL A 252 11.75 1.51 13.43
N LYS A 253 12.23 0.88 12.35
CA LYS A 253 13.66 0.73 11.93
C LYS A 253 14.38 -0.55 12.41
N LYS A 254 14.08 -1.70 11.81
CA LYS A 254 14.97 -2.86 11.88
C LYS A 254 15.34 -3.25 10.45
N ALA A 255 16.64 -3.29 10.17
CA ALA A 255 17.19 -3.80 8.93
C ALA A 255 16.72 -5.25 8.70
N THR A 256 16.40 -5.55 7.46
CA THR A 256 15.86 -6.84 7.05
C THR A 256 16.95 -7.91 7.04
N MET A 257 16.70 -9.02 7.71
CA MET A 257 17.48 -10.26 7.57
C MET A 257 16.74 -11.21 6.63
N VAL A 258 17.48 -11.87 5.74
CA VAL A 258 16.94 -12.91 4.85
C VAL A 258 17.69 -14.22 5.04
N LEU A 259 16.95 -15.32 5.17
CA LEU A 259 17.49 -16.68 5.19
C LEU A 259 16.88 -17.46 4.03
N ALA A 260 17.71 -17.82 3.05
CA ALA A 260 17.30 -18.66 1.93
C ALA A 260 17.73 -20.11 2.17
N ILE A 261 16.75 -21.01 2.22
CA ILE A 261 16.90 -22.42 2.56
C ILE A 261 16.98 -23.25 1.27
N SER A 262 17.99 -24.11 1.19
CA SER A 262 18.06 -25.17 0.17
C SER A 262 18.39 -26.52 0.81
N GLY A 263 17.37 -27.36 0.93
CA GLY A 263 17.43 -28.63 1.65
C GLY A 263 17.75 -28.45 3.14
N LYS A 264 19.03 -28.57 3.52
CA LYS A 264 19.55 -28.34 4.88
C LYS A 264 20.64 -27.28 4.94
N GLU A 265 20.91 -26.61 3.83
CA GLU A 265 21.92 -25.56 3.76
C GLU A 265 21.22 -24.22 3.60
N VAL A 266 21.80 -23.17 4.18
CA VAL A 266 21.21 -21.83 4.13
C VAL A 266 22.23 -20.79 3.71
N THR A 267 21.76 -19.84 2.91
CA THR A 267 22.44 -18.57 2.66
C THR A 267 21.71 -17.50 3.45
N MET A 268 22.44 -16.77 4.27
CA MET A 268 21.91 -15.65 5.05
C MET A 268 22.35 -14.33 4.42
N ILE A 269 21.44 -13.36 4.33
CA ILE A 269 21.72 -11.99 3.87
C ILE A 269 21.42 -11.05 5.03
N ASP A 270 22.44 -10.31 5.44
CA ASP A 270 22.50 -9.45 6.62
C ASP A 270 22.23 -10.16 7.95
N THR A 271 22.68 -9.53 9.04
CA THR A 271 22.67 -10.13 10.39
C THR A 271 21.81 -9.37 11.39
N GLY A 272 21.16 -8.29 10.95
CA GLY A 272 20.22 -7.52 11.74
C GLY A 272 20.84 -6.77 12.91
N ILE A 273 20.03 -5.89 13.50
CA ILE A 273 20.50 -4.86 14.43
C ILE A 273 20.57 -5.33 15.89
N THR A 274 19.64 -6.15 16.37
CA THR A 274 19.60 -6.54 17.80
C THR A 274 20.18 -7.92 18.03
N GLU A 275 20.82 -8.12 19.19
CA GLU A 275 21.31 -9.44 19.59
C GLU A 275 20.17 -10.47 19.70
N ASN A 276 18.96 -10.04 20.09
CA ASN A 276 17.79 -10.91 20.18
C ASN A 276 17.36 -11.43 18.80
N MET A 277 17.35 -10.59 17.77
CA MET A 277 17.08 -11.04 16.39
C MET A 277 18.10 -12.08 15.94
N GLY A 278 19.38 -11.86 16.22
CA GLY A 278 20.44 -12.84 15.95
C GLY A 278 20.20 -14.17 16.68
N LYS A 279 19.87 -14.11 17.98
CA LYS A 279 19.57 -15.31 18.78
C LYS A 279 18.36 -16.09 18.28
N GLU A 280 17.27 -15.42 17.94
CA GLU A 280 16.07 -16.06 17.39
C GLU A 280 16.35 -16.68 16.01
N MET A 281 17.10 -16.00 15.14
CA MET A 281 17.49 -16.56 13.83
C MET A 281 18.40 -17.79 14.01
N LYS A 282 19.39 -17.70 14.90
CA LYS A 282 20.27 -18.82 15.21
C LYS A 282 19.48 -20.02 15.75
N LYS A 283 18.55 -19.77 16.66
CA LYS A 283 17.66 -20.80 17.20
C LYS A 283 16.81 -21.43 16.09
N PHE A 284 16.23 -20.63 15.20
CA PHE A 284 15.49 -21.13 14.04
C PHE A 284 16.34 -22.06 13.16
N ILE A 285 17.59 -21.68 12.86
CA ILE A 285 18.52 -22.50 12.08
C ILE A 285 18.80 -23.84 12.80
N GLU A 286 19.06 -23.81 14.11
CA GLU A 286 19.38 -24.99 14.91
C GLU A 286 18.20 -25.95 15.08
N GLU A 287 17.02 -25.43 15.42
CA GLU A 287 15.79 -26.23 15.65
C GLU A 287 15.31 -26.93 14.38
N ASN A 288 15.53 -26.32 13.21
CA ASN A 288 15.21 -26.91 11.91
C ASN A 288 16.35 -27.77 11.33
N GLY A 289 17.46 -27.95 12.05
CA GLY A 289 18.59 -28.77 11.61
C GLY A 289 19.26 -28.25 10.35
N LEU A 290 19.25 -26.93 10.17
CA LEU A 290 19.83 -26.21 9.03
C LEU A 290 21.30 -25.90 9.30
N LYS A 291 22.08 -25.75 8.22
CA LYS A 291 23.51 -25.43 8.26
C LYS A 291 23.79 -24.17 7.44
N LEU A 292 24.25 -23.12 8.13
CA LEU A 292 24.72 -21.91 7.47
C LEU A 292 25.95 -22.20 6.61
N LYS A 293 25.88 -21.80 5.34
CA LYS A 293 26.95 -22.01 4.35
C LYS A 293 27.51 -20.71 3.82
N ASN A 294 26.64 -19.77 3.50
CA ASN A 294 27.01 -18.49 2.94
C ASN A 294 26.38 -17.39 3.79
N LEU A 295 27.16 -16.35 4.05
CA LEU A 295 26.70 -15.11 4.66
C LEU A 295 27.03 -13.97 3.70
N ILE A 296 26.03 -13.23 3.28
CA ILE A 296 26.17 -12.07 2.40
C ILE A 296 25.81 -10.83 3.21
N ILE A 297 26.67 -9.81 3.20
CA ILE A 297 26.40 -8.52 3.83
C ILE A 297 26.18 -7.49 2.73
N THR A 298 25.02 -6.83 2.73
CA THR A 298 24.65 -5.84 1.71
C THR A 298 25.53 -4.60 1.79
N HIS A 299 25.84 -4.15 3.01
CA HIS A 299 26.75 -3.03 3.28
C HIS A 299 27.21 -2.99 4.74
N ASP A 300 28.26 -2.22 5.03
CA ASP A 300 28.85 -2.09 6.37
C ASP A 300 28.17 -0.98 7.19
N HIS A 301 26.91 -1.21 7.55
CA HIS A 301 26.22 -0.46 8.61
C HIS A 301 25.89 -1.37 9.79
N TYR A 302 25.89 -0.77 10.99
CA TYR A 302 25.73 -1.49 12.25
C TYR A 302 24.44 -2.32 12.32
N ASP A 303 23.35 -1.82 11.76
CA ASP A 303 22.06 -2.50 11.71
C ASP A 303 22.03 -3.72 10.79
N HIS A 304 23.03 -3.89 9.92
CA HIS A 304 23.21 -5.07 9.07
C HIS A 304 24.30 -6.01 9.60
N THR A 305 25.27 -5.50 10.37
CA THR A 305 26.47 -6.25 10.78
C THR A 305 26.54 -6.60 12.28
N ASN A 306 25.62 -6.13 13.13
CA ASN A 306 25.75 -6.27 14.58
C ASN A 306 25.87 -7.74 15.06
N ASN A 307 25.26 -8.71 14.36
CA ASN A 307 25.37 -10.13 14.73
C ASN A 307 26.37 -10.90 13.86
N LEU A 308 27.25 -10.23 13.12
CA LEU A 308 28.22 -10.87 12.23
C LEU A 308 29.07 -11.93 12.94
N ASP A 309 29.60 -11.62 14.13
CA ASP A 309 30.40 -12.56 14.93
C ASP A 309 29.63 -13.81 15.37
N MET A 310 28.29 -13.72 15.46
CA MET A 310 27.44 -14.86 15.81
C MET A 310 27.38 -15.90 14.68
N PHE A 311 27.38 -15.43 13.43
CA PHE A 311 27.14 -16.24 12.24
C PHE A 311 28.41 -16.54 11.43
N ASN A 312 29.41 -15.65 11.44
CA ASN A 312 30.67 -15.82 10.74
C ASN A 312 31.60 -16.78 11.50
N LYS A 313 31.34 -18.08 11.33
CA LYS A 313 32.09 -19.18 11.95
C LYS A 313 32.86 -19.98 10.90
N GLU A 314 33.78 -20.83 11.36
CA GLU A 314 34.53 -21.72 10.49
C GLU A 314 33.59 -22.55 9.59
N GLY A 315 33.86 -22.55 8.29
CA GLY A 315 33.05 -23.24 7.28
C GLY A 315 31.87 -22.44 6.73
N VAL A 316 31.71 -21.18 7.12
CA VAL A 316 30.79 -20.21 6.50
C VAL A 316 31.58 -19.29 5.57
N ASN A 317 31.13 -19.16 4.32
CA ASN A 317 31.71 -18.22 3.35
C ASN A 317 31.09 -16.84 3.55
N LEU A 318 31.91 -15.83 3.80
CA LEU A 318 31.47 -14.44 3.93
C LEU A 318 31.66 -13.68 2.62
N TYR A 319 30.60 -13.05 2.13
CA TYR A 319 30.58 -12.19 0.96
C TYR A 319 30.16 -10.77 1.35
N THR A 320 30.94 -9.78 0.93
CA THR A 320 30.71 -8.36 1.12
C THR A 320 31.05 -7.63 -0.17
N TYR A 321 30.79 -6.32 -0.21
CA TYR A 321 31.20 -5.47 -1.34
C TYR A 321 32.71 -5.58 -1.65
N ASP A 322 33.57 -5.73 -0.63
CA ASP A 322 35.03 -5.69 -0.81
C ASP A 322 35.66 -6.98 -1.33
N ASN A 323 34.97 -8.11 -1.18
CA ASN A 323 35.52 -9.41 -1.54
C ASN A 323 34.70 -10.14 -2.61
N SER A 324 33.79 -9.40 -3.26
CA SER A 324 32.94 -9.87 -4.35
C SER A 324 33.05 -8.93 -5.55
N ASN A 325 32.50 -9.34 -6.70
CA ASN A 325 32.38 -8.53 -7.90
C ASN A 325 30.92 -8.40 -8.33
N ASP A 326 30.61 -7.31 -9.03
CA ASP A 326 29.30 -7.14 -9.65
C ASP A 326 29.02 -8.27 -10.65
N GLY A 327 27.86 -8.91 -10.50
CA GLY A 327 27.45 -10.05 -11.32
C GLY A 327 27.93 -11.42 -10.84
N ASP A 328 28.69 -11.51 -9.75
CA ASP A 328 29.08 -12.80 -9.16
C ASP A 328 27.84 -13.64 -8.81
N VAL A 329 27.93 -14.96 -9.03
CA VAL A 329 26.85 -15.91 -8.73
C VAL A 329 27.33 -16.90 -7.68
N ILE A 330 26.74 -16.82 -6.49
CA ILE A 330 26.96 -17.76 -5.40
C ILE A 330 25.92 -18.88 -5.53
N LYS A 331 26.34 -20.13 -5.44
CA LYS A 331 25.43 -21.29 -5.46
C LYS A 331 25.29 -21.89 -4.07
N CYS A 332 24.05 -22.18 -3.69
CA CYS A 332 23.72 -23.00 -2.51
C CYS A 332 22.79 -24.12 -2.97
N LYS A 333 23.39 -25.25 -3.33
CA LYS A 333 22.73 -26.38 -4.02
C LYS A 333 21.92 -25.95 -5.26
N ASP A 334 20.60 -25.92 -5.17
CA ASP A 334 19.69 -25.59 -6.27
C ASP A 334 19.31 -24.11 -6.33
N LYS A 335 19.72 -23.30 -5.34
CA LYS A 335 19.54 -21.84 -5.36
C LYS A 335 20.74 -21.09 -5.88
N GLU A 336 20.49 -20.04 -6.64
CA GLU A 336 21.49 -19.11 -7.16
C GLU A 336 21.27 -17.70 -6.61
N PHE A 337 22.35 -17.08 -6.12
CA PHE A 337 22.37 -15.75 -5.55
C PHE A 337 23.31 -14.89 -6.37
N LYS A 338 22.73 -14.00 -7.18
CA LYS A 338 23.51 -13.06 -8.00
C LYS A 338 23.75 -11.77 -7.22
N ILE A 339 25.01 -11.40 -7.05
CA ILE A 339 25.43 -10.12 -6.49
C ILE A 339 25.24 -9.03 -7.54
N ILE A 340 24.64 -7.91 -7.13
CA ILE A 340 24.43 -6.73 -7.96
C ILE A 340 24.91 -5.52 -7.16
N PHE A 341 25.93 -4.82 -7.66
CA PHE A 341 26.40 -3.58 -7.02
C PHE A 341 25.39 -2.45 -7.25
N THR A 342 24.97 -1.81 -6.17
CA THR A 342 23.87 -0.84 -6.17
C THR A 342 24.32 0.44 -5.46
N PRO A 343 25.02 1.33 -6.19
CA PRO A 343 25.58 2.57 -5.61
C PRO A 343 24.47 3.56 -5.26
N GLY A 344 24.79 4.54 -4.41
CA GLY A 344 23.87 5.55 -3.90
C GLY A 344 23.69 5.50 -2.37
N HIS A 345 24.12 4.42 -1.72
CA HIS A 345 24.12 4.27 -0.26
C HIS A 345 25.51 3.87 0.26
N ALA A 346 25.76 4.11 1.55
CA ALA A 346 26.97 3.68 2.25
C ALA A 346 28.27 4.05 1.50
N LYS A 347 28.41 5.32 1.08
CA LYS A 347 29.54 5.81 0.25
C LYS A 347 29.71 5.03 -1.06
N ASN A 348 28.60 4.63 -1.68
CA ASN A 348 28.53 3.80 -2.90
C ASN A 348 29.03 2.36 -2.74
N ARG A 349 29.17 1.86 -1.52
CA ARG A 349 29.70 0.52 -1.21
C ARG A 349 28.58 -0.37 -0.69
N HIS A 350 27.62 -0.59 -1.57
CA HIS A 350 26.40 -1.30 -1.29
C HIS A 350 26.12 -2.31 -2.41
N LEU A 351 25.63 -3.48 -2.04
CA LEU A 351 25.18 -4.52 -2.95
C LEU A 351 23.76 -4.98 -2.63
N SER A 352 23.08 -5.46 -3.65
CA SER A 352 21.81 -6.16 -3.58
C SER A 352 22.00 -7.59 -4.06
N VAL A 353 21.04 -8.47 -3.75
CA VAL A 353 21.10 -9.89 -4.11
C VAL A 353 19.85 -10.29 -4.87
N LEU A 354 20.01 -10.89 -6.04
CA LEU A 354 18.93 -11.50 -6.82
C LEU A 354 18.96 -13.01 -6.61
N ILE A 355 17.87 -13.56 -6.08
CA ILE A 355 17.71 -14.99 -5.80
C ILE A 355 16.85 -15.62 -6.90
N ASP A 356 17.35 -16.68 -7.52
CA ASP A 356 16.67 -17.49 -8.54
C ASP A 356 16.00 -16.65 -9.65
N GLU A 357 16.62 -15.52 -10.01
CA GLU A 357 16.16 -14.55 -11.01
C GLU A 357 14.78 -13.89 -10.74
N LYS A 358 14.19 -14.10 -9.56
CA LYS A 358 12.81 -13.70 -9.23
C LYS A 358 12.67 -12.84 -7.99
N ILE A 359 13.46 -13.11 -6.95
CA ILE A 359 13.34 -12.44 -5.64
C ILE A 359 14.51 -11.49 -5.48
N PHE A 360 14.23 -10.20 -5.37
CA PHE A 360 15.25 -9.17 -5.25
C PHE A 360 15.37 -8.67 -3.80
N VAL A 361 16.47 -8.99 -3.14
CA VAL A 361 16.85 -8.45 -1.83
C VAL A 361 17.60 -7.15 -2.07
N ALA A 362 16.92 -6.04 -1.83
CA ALA A 362 17.39 -4.73 -2.24
C ALA A 362 18.48 -4.17 -1.34
N GLY A 363 18.47 -4.46 -0.03
CA GLY A 363 19.23 -3.70 0.96
C GLY A 363 18.71 -2.26 1.07
N ASP A 364 19.52 -1.37 1.64
CA ASP A 364 19.12 0.00 1.99
C ASP A 364 19.05 0.97 0.80
N ILE A 365 19.16 0.47 -0.43
CA ILE A 365 18.87 1.28 -1.62
C ILE A 365 17.36 1.49 -1.81
N LEU A 366 16.51 0.69 -1.15
CA LEU A 366 15.06 0.70 -1.29
C LEU A 366 14.36 0.33 0.03
N ALA A 367 13.32 1.08 0.38
CA ALA A 367 12.49 0.85 1.56
C ALA A 367 11.00 0.67 1.22
N SER A 368 10.27 0.05 2.15
CA SER A 368 8.81 0.10 2.19
C SER A 368 8.33 0.54 3.57
N ASN A 369 7.14 1.16 3.65
CA ASN A 369 6.56 1.73 4.88
C ASN A 369 7.47 2.71 5.65
N ILE A 370 8.53 3.21 5.01
CA ILE A 370 9.50 4.18 5.52
C ILE A 370 9.78 5.14 4.38
N ASP A 371 9.92 6.43 4.72
CA ASP A 371 10.31 7.47 3.78
C ASP A 371 11.73 7.20 3.23
N PRO A 372 11.90 6.95 1.92
CA PRO A 372 13.19 6.60 1.32
C PRO A 372 14.20 7.75 1.38
N VAL A 373 13.78 9.00 1.58
CA VAL A 373 14.70 10.13 1.79
C VAL A 373 15.59 9.88 3.02
N ARG A 374 15.10 9.13 4.01
CA ARG A 374 15.86 8.79 5.23
C ARG A 374 17.03 7.84 5.00
N LEU A 375 17.09 7.18 3.83
CA LEU A 375 18.17 6.28 3.44
C LEU A 375 19.24 7.01 2.61
N VAL A 376 19.08 8.31 2.35
CA VAL A 376 19.97 9.08 1.50
C VAL A 376 20.78 10.07 2.34
N ASP A 377 22.10 9.97 2.23
CA ASP A 377 23.03 10.83 3.01
C ASP A 377 23.20 12.25 2.42
N THR A 378 23.15 12.39 1.09
CA THR A 378 23.42 13.65 0.37
C THR A 378 22.60 13.75 -0.91
N ASP A 379 22.44 14.96 -1.47
CA ASP A 379 21.75 15.15 -2.75
C ASP A 379 22.38 14.37 -3.91
N GLU A 380 23.72 14.27 -3.95
CA GLU A 380 24.45 13.49 -4.95
C GLU A 380 24.17 11.99 -4.79
N ALA A 381 24.14 11.51 -3.55
CA ALA A 381 23.72 10.15 -3.24
C ALA A 381 22.27 9.92 -3.70
N GLY A 382 21.35 10.86 -3.44
CA GLY A 382 19.95 10.78 -3.87
C GLY A 382 19.78 10.65 -5.37
N LYS A 383 20.51 11.45 -6.16
CA LYS A 383 20.56 11.32 -7.63
C LYS A 383 21.12 9.97 -8.08
N THR A 384 22.11 9.45 -7.35
CA THR A 384 22.68 8.13 -7.61
C THR A 384 21.67 7.01 -7.31
N VAL A 385 20.98 7.07 -6.16
CA VAL A 385 19.91 6.13 -5.79
C VAL A 385 18.82 6.12 -6.85
N ILE A 386 18.33 7.29 -7.30
CA ILE A 386 17.32 7.38 -8.36
C ILE A 386 17.76 6.62 -9.61
N ASN A 387 18.98 6.89 -10.11
CA ASN A 387 19.52 6.22 -11.30
C ASN A 387 19.68 4.71 -11.10
N THR A 388 20.08 4.27 -9.90
CA THR A 388 20.20 2.86 -9.54
C THR A 388 18.83 2.18 -9.55
N LEU A 389 17.83 2.77 -8.91
CA LEU A 389 16.47 2.24 -8.86
C LEU A 389 15.81 2.18 -10.24
N GLU A 390 16.03 3.19 -11.09
CA GLU A 390 15.51 3.20 -12.47
C GLU A 390 16.03 2.02 -13.28
N LYS A 391 17.35 1.73 -13.20
CA LYS A 391 17.96 0.58 -13.88
C LYS A 391 17.44 -0.75 -13.33
N LEU A 392 17.35 -0.88 -12.00
CA LEU A 392 16.85 -2.09 -11.37
C LEU A 392 15.40 -2.39 -11.76
N ASN A 393 14.60 -1.34 -11.95
CA ASN A 393 13.18 -1.42 -12.31
C ASN A 393 12.94 -1.82 -13.76
N GLU A 394 13.97 -1.88 -14.62
CA GLU A 394 13.85 -2.41 -15.99
C GLU A 394 13.56 -3.91 -16.01
N LYS A 395 13.94 -4.63 -14.95
CA LYS A 395 13.71 -6.07 -14.79
C LYS A 395 12.47 -6.32 -13.94
N GLN A 396 11.70 -7.36 -14.27
CA GLN A 396 10.53 -7.76 -13.49
C GLN A 396 10.92 -8.71 -12.36
N TYR A 397 10.49 -8.40 -11.14
CA TYR A 397 10.63 -9.26 -9.98
C TYR A 397 9.27 -9.76 -9.53
N ASP A 398 9.22 -10.96 -8.95
CA ASP A 398 8.01 -11.47 -8.32
C ASP A 398 7.86 -10.87 -6.92
N ILE A 399 8.99 -10.76 -6.19
CA ILE A 399 9.07 -10.26 -4.82
C ILE A 399 10.28 -9.32 -4.70
N VAL A 400 10.09 -8.23 -3.96
CA VAL A 400 11.15 -7.30 -3.59
C VAL A 400 11.20 -7.22 -2.08
N ILE A 401 12.36 -7.53 -1.50
CA ILE A 401 12.62 -7.48 -0.07
C ILE A 401 13.46 -6.21 0.20
N PRO A 402 12.87 -5.15 0.79
CA PRO A 402 13.59 -3.92 1.08
C PRO A 402 14.61 -4.11 2.20
N GLY A 403 15.59 -3.21 2.31
CA GLY A 403 16.50 -3.14 3.46
C GLY A 403 15.77 -2.82 4.75
N HIS A 404 14.68 -2.05 4.67
CA HIS A 404 13.77 -1.80 5.79
C HIS A 404 12.31 -1.80 5.32
N GLY A 405 11.43 -2.37 6.14
CA GLY A 405 9.99 -2.42 5.89
C GLY A 405 9.48 -3.81 5.57
N ASP A 406 8.25 -3.86 5.03
CA ASP A 406 7.57 -5.10 4.66
C ASP A 406 7.94 -5.57 3.26
N VAL A 407 7.78 -6.88 3.04
CA VAL A 407 7.94 -7.54 1.74
C VAL A 407 7.00 -6.94 0.71
N CYS A 408 7.55 -6.59 -0.46
CA CYS A 408 6.82 -5.99 -1.56
C CYS A 408 6.51 -6.99 -2.66
N LEU A 409 5.34 -6.84 -3.29
CA LEU A 409 4.93 -7.67 -4.41
C LEU A 409 5.27 -6.96 -5.72
N GLY A 410 6.23 -7.49 -6.48
CA GLY A 410 6.71 -6.94 -7.73
C GLY A 410 7.26 -5.51 -7.66
N ASN A 411 7.27 -4.84 -8.80
CA ASN A 411 8.06 -3.63 -9.01
C ASN A 411 7.44 -2.31 -8.52
N SER A 412 6.21 -2.30 -8.02
CA SER A 412 5.52 -1.04 -7.66
C SER A 412 6.26 -0.24 -6.59
N VAL A 413 6.99 -0.90 -5.70
CA VAL A 413 7.82 -0.25 -4.68
C VAL A 413 8.94 0.61 -5.28
N PHE A 414 9.56 0.20 -6.39
CA PHE A 414 10.57 1.02 -7.08
C PHE A 414 9.98 2.33 -7.55
N ASN A 415 8.84 2.29 -8.24
CA ASN A 415 8.18 3.47 -8.77
C ASN A 415 7.83 4.46 -7.65
N LYS A 416 7.28 3.95 -6.54
CA LYS A 416 6.96 4.76 -5.35
C LYS A 416 8.21 5.44 -4.77
N ASN A 417 9.31 4.69 -4.60
CA ASN A 417 10.56 5.24 -4.07
C ASN A 417 11.17 6.29 -5.02
N ILE A 418 11.25 5.99 -6.32
CA ILE A 418 11.78 6.89 -7.36
C ILE A 418 11.00 8.21 -7.38
N GLU A 419 9.66 8.14 -7.29
CA GLU A 419 8.81 9.32 -7.30
C GLU A 419 9.08 10.23 -6.10
N ILE A 420 9.15 9.68 -4.89
CA ILE A 420 9.45 10.43 -3.67
C ILE A 420 10.84 11.06 -3.77
N LEU A 421 11.87 10.27 -4.13
CA LEU A 421 13.24 10.76 -4.23
C LEU A 421 13.40 11.85 -5.29
N LYS A 422 12.70 11.75 -6.43
CA LYS A 422 12.70 12.79 -7.48
C LYS A 422 12.01 14.08 -7.06
N ARG A 423 11.16 14.07 -6.03
CA ARG A 423 10.58 15.31 -5.49
C ARG A 423 11.60 16.05 -4.64
N GLU A 424 12.39 15.31 -3.88
CA GLU A 424 13.39 15.86 -2.95
C GLU A 424 14.70 16.27 -3.64
N PHE A 425 15.29 15.38 -4.46
CA PHE A 425 16.68 15.51 -4.92
C PHE A 425 16.84 15.99 -6.38
N LYS A 426 16.01 16.93 -6.84
CA LYS A 426 16.03 17.41 -8.24
C LYS A 426 17.38 17.97 -8.71
#